data_AF-A0A0F4V6A6-F1
#
_entry.id   AF-A0A0F4V6A6-F1
#
_cell.length_a   1.000
_cell.length_b   1.000
_cell.length_c   1.000
_cell.angle_alpha   90.00
_cell.angle_beta   90.00
_cell.angle_gamma   90.00
#
_symmetry.space_group_name_H-M   'P 1'
#
loop_
_entity.id
_entity.type
_entity.pdbx_description
1 polymer ?
#
loop_
_entity_poly.entity_id
_entity_poly.type
_entity_poly.pdbx_seq_one_letter_code
_entity_poly.pdbx_strand_id
1 'polypeptide(L)'
;MSIAKSAGTVDLCEIARELGDFPNFKGQSSLQFSFATKMAATVCPHKPIYDTEVASIFGFQRPPPYKPFEVRLEMYLLFYSGLQKLYDQIIEEGTFKQVRVQFRSKFRDTEGYVSDHKALDFIFWAAGRYKRRQAEVFHDLAVE
;
A
#
# COMPACT_ATOMS: atom_id res chain seq x y z
N MET A 1 5.83 24.93 -1.20
CA MET A 1 5.60 23.51 -0.81
C MET A 1 4.95 23.50 0.57
N SER A 2 4.08 22.53 0.87
CA SER A 2 3.58 22.35 2.25
C SER A 2 4.74 22.03 3.20
N ILE A 3 4.66 22.51 4.45
CA ILE A 3 5.64 22.26 5.52
C ILE A 3 5.94 20.75 5.66
N ALA A 4 4.92 19.90 5.48
CA ALA A 4 5.05 18.45 5.52
C ALA A 4 5.95 17.90 4.40
N LYS A 5 5.83 18.44 3.17
CA LYS A 5 6.69 18.03 2.03
C LYS A 5 8.14 18.45 2.21
N SER A 6 8.39 19.57 2.88
CA SER A 6 9.76 20.05 3.17
C SER A 6 10.42 19.29 4.32
N ALA A 7 9.66 18.77 5.29
CA ALA A 7 10.20 17.97 6.39
C ALA A 7 10.49 16.52 5.99
N GLY A 8 9.82 15.99 4.95
CA GLY A 8 10.03 14.62 4.45
C GLY A 8 9.59 13.51 5.41
N THR A 9 9.07 13.87 6.58
CA THR A 9 8.60 12.96 7.63
C THR A 9 7.08 12.92 7.63
N VAL A 10 6.54 11.72 7.90
CA VAL A 10 5.10 11.49 8.04
C VAL A 10 4.88 10.50 9.17
N ASP A 11 4.05 10.89 10.14
CA ASP A 11 3.50 9.97 11.14
C ASP A 11 2.22 9.33 10.58
N LEU A 12 2.33 8.07 10.16
CA LEU A 12 1.20 7.33 9.62
C LEU A 12 0.18 6.96 10.72
N CYS A 13 0.63 6.82 11.96
CA CYS A 13 -0.23 6.51 13.09
C CYS A 13 -1.15 7.70 13.40
N GLU A 14 -0.57 8.91 13.43
CA GLU A 14 -1.30 10.16 13.61
C GLU A 14 -2.33 10.38 12.48
N ILE A 15 -1.92 10.25 11.21
CA ILE A 15 -2.84 10.36 10.06
C ILE A 15 -4.00 9.36 10.20
N ALA A 16 -3.72 8.11 10.58
CA ALA A 16 -4.75 7.10 10.70
C ALA A 16 -5.74 7.40 11.84
N ARG A 17 -5.26 7.96 12.96
CA ARG A 17 -6.10 8.39 14.09
C ARG A 17 -6.98 9.57 13.71
N GLU A 18 -6.42 10.62 13.12
CA GLU A 18 -7.19 11.77 12.65
C GLU A 18 -8.27 11.36 11.64
N LEU A 19 -7.93 10.50 10.68
CA LEU A 19 -8.93 9.96 9.74
C LEU A 19 -10.02 9.12 10.44
N GLY A 20 -9.71 8.53 11.59
CA GLY A 20 -10.64 7.74 12.40
C GLY A 20 -11.74 8.57 13.07
N ASP A 21 -11.49 9.86 13.29
CA ASP A 21 -12.45 10.82 13.86
C ASP A 21 -13.55 11.20 12.85
N PHE A 22 -13.32 10.97 11.55
CA PHE A 22 -14.30 11.19 10.52
C PHE A 22 -15.18 9.93 10.34
N PRO A 23 -16.48 10.01 10.68
CA PRO A 23 -17.39 8.89 10.47
C PRO A 23 -17.53 8.59 8.97
N ASN A 24 -17.69 7.31 8.64
CA ASN A 24 -18.07 6.92 7.30
C ASN A 24 -19.51 7.39 6.98
N PHE A 25 -19.96 7.17 5.74
CA PHE A 25 -21.32 7.53 5.30
C PHE A 25 -22.45 6.90 6.14
N LYS A 26 -22.16 5.83 6.90
CA LYS A 26 -23.10 5.17 7.82
C LYS A 26 -23.00 5.67 9.27
N GLY A 27 -22.24 6.74 9.53
CA GLY A 27 -22.03 7.28 10.88
C GLY A 27 -21.09 6.46 11.76
N GLN A 28 -20.35 5.49 11.19
CA GLN A 28 -19.51 4.58 11.97
C GLN A 28 -18.04 5.00 11.92
N SER A 29 -17.31 4.79 13.02
CA SER A 29 -15.85 4.92 13.03
C SER A 29 -15.22 3.99 11.99
N SER A 30 -14.31 4.52 11.18
CA SER A 30 -13.69 3.79 10.09
C SER A 30 -12.17 3.91 10.17
N LEU A 31 -11.48 2.77 10.10
CA LEU A 31 -10.02 2.76 10.00
C LEU A 31 -9.63 2.82 8.52
N GLN A 32 -9.41 4.04 8.02
CA GLN A 32 -9.10 4.31 6.61
C GLN A 32 -7.60 4.13 6.28
N PHE A 33 -6.99 3.03 6.74
CA PHE A 33 -5.53 2.85 6.68
C PHE A 33 -4.96 2.88 5.26
N SER A 34 -5.67 2.33 4.27
CA SER A 34 -5.26 2.41 2.86
C SER A 34 -5.22 3.84 2.33
N PHE A 35 -6.10 4.72 2.81
CA PHE A 35 -6.07 6.13 2.45
C PHE A 35 -4.91 6.86 3.15
N ALA A 36 -4.70 6.56 4.44
CA ALA A 36 -3.57 7.08 5.22
C ALA A 36 -2.21 6.82 4.53
N THR A 37 -1.99 5.60 4.03
CA THR A 37 -0.73 5.28 3.31
C THR A 37 -0.57 6.01 1.98
N LYS A 38 -1.67 6.26 1.25
CA LYS A 38 -1.64 7.08 0.04
C LYS A 38 -1.27 8.53 0.36
N MET A 39 -1.88 9.11 1.40
CA MET A 39 -1.52 10.45 1.88
C MET A 39 -0.05 10.52 2.28
N ALA A 40 0.43 9.56 3.08
CA ALA A 40 1.83 9.50 3.49
C ALA A 40 2.78 9.45 2.30
N ALA A 41 2.41 8.72 1.24
CA ALA A 41 3.25 8.60 0.07
C ALA A 41 3.22 9.83 -0.87
N THR A 42 2.26 10.74 -0.72
CA THR A 42 2.30 12.06 -1.38
C THR A 42 3.34 12.99 -0.76
N VAL A 43 3.68 12.77 0.51
CA VAL A 43 4.65 13.57 1.26
C VAL A 43 6.04 12.91 1.20
N CYS A 44 6.11 11.59 1.36
CA CYS A 44 7.34 10.81 1.30
C CYS A 44 7.24 9.71 0.22
N PRO A 45 7.75 9.92 -1.01
CA PRO A 45 7.62 8.97 -2.12
C PRO A 45 8.26 7.59 -1.89
N HIS A 46 9.14 7.44 -0.90
CA HIS A 46 9.72 6.15 -0.50
C HIS A 46 8.80 5.32 0.39
N LYS A 47 7.70 5.90 0.91
CA LYS A 47 6.70 5.14 1.66
C LYS A 47 5.83 4.32 0.69
N PRO A 48 5.67 3.00 0.92
CA PRO A 48 4.83 2.15 0.09
C PRO A 48 3.35 2.50 0.26
N ILE A 49 2.53 2.16 -0.72
CA ILE A 49 1.07 2.25 -0.63
C ILE A 49 0.51 0.89 -0.24
N TYR A 50 -0.37 0.89 0.76
CA TYR A 50 -1.14 -0.29 1.13
C TYR A 50 -2.57 -0.21 0.60
N ASP A 51 -3.06 -1.28 -0.01
CA ASP A 51 -4.47 -1.50 -0.31
C ASP A 51 -4.82 -3.00 -0.39
N THR A 52 -6.01 -3.33 -0.89
CA THR A 52 -6.45 -4.72 -1.08
C THR A 52 -5.58 -5.51 -2.03
N GLU A 53 -5.09 -4.87 -3.09
CA GLU A 53 -4.31 -5.54 -4.12
C GLU A 53 -2.94 -5.92 -3.54
N VAL A 54 -2.31 -4.96 -2.87
CA VAL A 54 -1.03 -5.19 -2.17
C VAL A 54 -1.20 -6.23 -1.05
N ALA A 55 -2.26 -6.12 -0.24
CA ALA A 55 -2.55 -7.11 0.81
C ALA A 55 -2.69 -8.53 0.25
N SER A 56 -3.34 -8.69 -0.91
CA SER A 56 -3.58 -9.98 -1.53
C SER A 56 -2.30 -10.70 -1.97
N ILE A 57 -1.25 -9.94 -2.32
CA ILE A 57 0.05 -10.49 -2.70
C ILE A 57 0.78 -11.01 -1.47
N PHE A 58 0.77 -10.26 -0.38
CA PHE A 58 1.51 -10.60 0.84
C PHE A 58 0.70 -11.41 1.87
N GLY A 59 -0.49 -11.89 1.49
CA GLY A 59 -1.32 -12.74 2.35
C GLY A 59 -1.84 -12.04 3.60
N PHE A 60 -1.86 -10.70 3.62
CA PHE A 60 -2.29 -9.96 4.80
C PHE A 60 -3.81 -10.02 4.96
N GLN A 61 -4.23 -10.63 6.07
CA GLN A 61 -5.64 -10.67 6.47
C GLN A 61 -5.99 -9.40 7.23
N ARG A 62 -7.04 -8.72 6.78
CA ARG A 62 -7.51 -7.49 7.44
C ARG A 62 -7.91 -7.79 8.90
N PRO A 63 -7.58 -6.90 9.86
CA PRO A 63 -8.03 -7.04 11.23
C PRO A 63 -9.57 -7.13 11.31
N PRO A 64 -10.11 -8.08 12.11
CA PRO A 64 -11.55 -8.22 12.25
C PRO A 64 -12.23 -6.93 12.77
N PRO A 65 -13.44 -6.60 12.30
CA PRO A 65 -14.11 -5.34 12.63
C PRO A 65 -14.50 -5.23 14.11
N TYR A 66 -14.67 -6.36 14.81
CA TYR A 66 -15.01 -6.40 16.25
C TYR A 66 -13.83 -6.03 17.16
N LYS A 67 -12.59 -5.99 16.66
CA LYS A 67 -11.44 -5.56 17.45
C LYS A 67 -11.47 -4.04 17.67
N PRO A 68 -11.01 -3.54 18.83
CA PRO A 68 -10.88 -2.11 19.09
C PRO A 68 -10.05 -1.39 18.02
N PHE A 69 -10.32 -0.10 17.79
CA PHE A 69 -9.66 0.72 16.78
C PHE A 69 -8.12 0.62 16.87
N GLU A 70 -7.56 0.88 18.05
CA GLU A 70 -6.10 0.86 18.27
C GLU A 70 -5.49 -0.51 17.99
N VAL A 71 -6.15 -1.60 18.40
CA VAL A 71 -5.67 -2.97 18.11
C VAL A 71 -5.64 -3.23 16.60
N ARG A 72 -6.65 -2.76 15.85
CA ARG A 72 -6.65 -2.90 14.38
C ARG A 72 -5.54 -2.04 13.77
N LEU A 73 -5.34 -0.81 14.27
CA LEU A 73 -4.29 0.09 13.80
C LEU A 73 -2.90 -0.49 14.03
N GLU A 74 -2.61 -1.05 15.20
CA GLU A 74 -1.34 -1.72 15.49
C GLU A 74 -1.06 -2.88 14.53
N MET A 75 -2.06 -3.72 14.24
CA MET A 75 -1.92 -4.81 13.27
C MET A 75 -1.57 -4.29 11.86
N TYR A 76 -2.21 -3.19 11.44
CA TYR A 76 -1.90 -2.55 10.16
C TYR A 76 -0.50 -1.93 10.15
N LEU A 77 -0.09 -1.23 11.21
CA LEU A 77 1.24 -0.62 11.35
C LEU A 77 2.34 -1.69 11.35
N LEU A 78 2.13 -2.82 12.03
CA LEU A 78 3.06 -3.94 12.04
C LEU A 78 3.27 -4.50 10.64
N PHE A 79 2.18 -4.78 9.92
CA PHE A 79 2.27 -5.23 8.53
C PHE A 79 2.97 -4.20 7.64
N TYR A 80 2.60 -2.93 7.78
CA TYR A 80 3.14 -1.85 6.96
C TYR A 80 4.64 -1.62 7.21
N SER A 81 5.11 -1.77 8.45
CA SER A 81 6.53 -1.77 8.79
C SER A 81 7.28 -2.91 8.09
N GLY A 82 6.67 -4.11 8.04
CA GLY A 82 7.21 -5.23 7.27
C GLY A 82 7.25 -4.95 5.77
N LEU A 83 6.20 -4.34 5.22
CA LEU A 83 6.13 -3.96 3.80
C LEU A 83 7.22 -2.94 3.42
N GLN A 84 7.49 -1.96 4.29
CA GLN A 84 8.58 -1.00 4.09
C GLN A 84 9.94 -1.70 4.01
N LYS A 85 10.26 -2.51 5.01
CA LYS A 85 11.52 -3.27 5.05
C LYS A 85 11.68 -4.16 3.84
N LEU A 86 10.62 -4.82 3.40
CA LEU A 86 10.64 -5.66 2.20
C LEU A 86 10.96 -4.85 0.95
N TYR A 87 10.36 -3.67 0.78
CA TYR A 87 10.65 -2.80 -0.37
C TYR A 87 12.11 -2.34 -0.35
N ASP A 88 12.61 -1.92 0.81
CA ASP A 88 14.00 -1.51 0.99
C ASP A 88 14.95 -2.67 0.62
N GLN A 89 14.71 -3.87 1.14
CA GLN A 89 15.48 -5.09 0.80
C GLN A 89 15.45 -5.41 -0.69
N ILE A 90 14.27 -5.37 -1.34
CA ILE A 90 14.14 -5.62 -2.78
C ILE A 90 14.98 -4.62 -3.58
N ILE A 91 15.06 -3.38 -3.13
CA ILE A 91 15.82 -2.33 -3.81
C ILE A 91 17.32 -2.52 -3.57
N GLU A 92 17.74 -2.67 -2.32
CA GLU A 92 19.14 -2.82 -1.89
C GLU A 92 19.80 -4.06 -2.50
N GLU A 93 19.11 -5.20 -2.50
CA GLU A 93 19.63 -6.46 -3.05
C GLU A 93 19.56 -6.52 -4.58
N GLY A 94 18.91 -5.53 -5.22
CA GLY A 94 18.66 -5.55 -6.67
C GLY A 94 17.66 -6.62 -7.10
N THR A 95 16.94 -7.23 -6.16
CA THR A 95 15.82 -8.13 -6.44
C THR A 95 14.76 -7.37 -7.27
N PHE A 96 14.17 -8.03 -8.27
CA PHE A 96 13.27 -7.39 -9.24
C PHE A 96 13.85 -6.22 -10.05
N LYS A 97 15.17 -5.99 -10.08
CA LYS A 97 15.76 -4.95 -10.92
C LYS A 97 15.32 -5.03 -12.38
N GLN A 98 15.32 -6.24 -12.97
CA GLN A 98 14.86 -6.43 -14.36
C GLN A 98 13.37 -6.11 -14.54
N VAL A 99 12.52 -6.46 -13.58
CA VAL A 99 11.08 -6.12 -13.62
C VAL A 99 10.89 -4.60 -13.55
N ARG A 100 11.66 -3.90 -12.70
CA ARG A 100 11.65 -2.44 -12.63
C ARG A 100 12.13 -1.81 -13.95
N VAL A 101 13.18 -2.35 -14.57
CA VAL A 101 13.66 -1.89 -15.89
C VAL A 101 12.58 -2.05 -16.96
N GLN A 102 11.90 -3.20 -17.02
CA GLN A 102 10.80 -3.42 -17.97
C GLN A 102 9.60 -2.51 -17.71
N PHE A 103 9.27 -2.25 -16.44
CA PHE A 103 8.25 -1.27 -16.08
C PHE A 103 8.62 0.12 -16.63
N ARG A 104 9.86 0.57 -16.39
CA ARG A 104 10.33 1.89 -16.81
C ARG A 104 10.34 2.04 -18.34
N SER A 105 10.85 1.05 -19.06
CA SER A 105 10.90 1.09 -20.53
C SER A 105 9.51 1.16 -21.16
N LYS A 106 8.51 0.50 -20.56
CA LYS A 106 7.12 0.56 -21.02
C LYS A 106 6.50 1.95 -20.86
N PHE A 107 6.90 2.73 -19.85
CA PHE A 107 6.30 4.01 -19.51
C PHE A 107 7.17 5.24 -19.83
N ARG A 108 8.03 5.14 -20.85
CA ARG A 108 8.90 6.22 -21.36
C ARG A 108 9.97 6.69 -20.36
N ASP A 109 10.72 5.75 -19.79
CA ASP A 109 11.87 6.01 -18.92
C ASP A 109 11.54 7.00 -17.80
N THR A 110 10.65 6.57 -16.90
CA THR A 110 10.20 7.34 -15.73
C THR A 110 11.28 7.55 -14.66
N GLU A 111 12.55 7.43 -15.02
CA GLU A 111 13.70 7.59 -14.15
C GLU A 111 13.78 9.06 -13.68
N GLY A 112 14.12 9.28 -12.41
CA GLY A 112 14.11 10.61 -11.78
C GLY A 112 12.73 11.13 -11.31
N TYR A 113 11.62 10.67 -11.90
CA TYR A 113 10.26 11.08 -11.50
C TYR A 113 9.53 10.05 -10.64
N VAL A 114 9.78 8.77 -10.91
CA VAL A 114 9.19 7.64 -10.19
C VAL A 114 10.30 6.92 -9.45
N SER A 115 10.31 7.02 -8.12
CA SER A 115 11.25 6.31 -7.25
C SER A 115 11.13 4.79 -7.45
N ASP A 116 12.16 4.05 -7.06
CA ASP A 116 12.11 2.58 -7.10
C ASP A 116 10.98 2.03 -6.23
N HIS A 117 10.74 2.61 -5.04
CA HIS A 117 9.57 2.27 -4.21
C HIS A 117 8.25 2.47 -4.93
N LYS A 118 8.12 3.55 -5.71
CA LYS A 118 6.90 3.78 -6.52
C LYS A 118 6.75 2.82 -7.68
N ALA A 119 7.84 2.43 -8.32
CA ALA A 119 7.78 1.36 -9.31
C ALA A 119 7.29 0.05 -8.67
N LEU A 120 7.77 -0.29 -7.46
CA LEU A 120 7.30 -1.46 -6.72
C LEU A 120 5.81 -1.35 -6.35
N ASP A 121 5.32 -0.18 -5.91
CA ASP A 121 3.89 0.03 -5.65
C ASP A 121 3.04 -0.36 -6.88
N PHE A 122 3.40 0.13 -8.06
CA PHE A 122 2.67 -0.18 -9.30
C PHE A 122 2.75 -1.67 -9.66
N ILE A 123 3.93 -2.28 -9.53
CA ILE A 123 4.16 -3.68 -9.85
C ILE A 123 3.31 -4.58 -8.93
N PHE A 124 3.39 -4.39 -7.62
CA PHE A 124 2.66 -5.21 -6.66
C PHE A 124 1.15 -4.98 -6.71
N TRP A 125 0.72 -3.74 -6.93
CA TRP A 125 -0.69 -3.44 -7.17
C TRP A 125 -1.23 -4.15 -8.42
N ALA A 126 -0.50 -4.08 -9.55
CA ALA A 126 -0.90 -4.75 -10.78
C ALA A 126 -0.93 -6.27 -10.62
N ALA A 127 0.04 -6.84 -9.91
CA ALA A 127 0.07 -8.26 -9.59
C ALA A 127 -1.14 -8.67 -8.72
N GLY A 128 -1.47 -7.88 -7.70
CA GLY A 128 -2.64 -8.13 -6.83
C GLY A 128 -3.94 -8.12 -7.63
N ARG A 129 -4.10 -7.11 -8.48
CA ARG A 129 -5.26 -6.98 -9.37
C ARG A 129 -5.40 -8.18 -10.32
N TYR A 130 -4.29 -8.67 -10.85
CA TYR A 130 -4.27 -9.84 -11.72
C TYR A 130 -4.66 -11.12 -10.95
N LYS A 131 -4.09 -11.32 -9.75
CA LYS A 131 -4.42 -12.45 -8.87
C LYS A 131 -5.91 -12.50 -8.52
N ARG A 132 -6.51 -11.35 -8.18
CA ARG A 132 -7.95 -11.26 -7.88
C ARG A 132 -8.83 -11.64 -9.08
N ARG A 133 -8.52 -11.09 -10.26
CA ARG A 133 -9.26 -11.40 -11.49
C ARG A 133 -9.23 -12.87 -11.86
N GLN A 134 -8.07 -13.52 -11.69
CA GLN A 134 -7.99 -14.96 -11.92
C GLN A 134 -8.89 -15.74 -10.95
N ALA A 135 -8.88 -15.38 -9.66
CA ALA A 135 -9.72 -16.03 -8.67
C ALA A 135 -11.23 -15.89 -8.97
N GLU A 136 -11.65 -14.74 -9.53
CA GLU A 136 -13.04 -14.50 -9.98
C GLU A 136 -13.40 -15.44 -11.15
N VAL A 137 -12.55 -15.53 -12.17
CA VAL A 137 -12.79 -16.41 -13.33
C VAL A 137 -12.88 -17.89 -12.93
N PHE A 138 -12.02 -18.36 -12.02
CA PHE A 138 -12.08 -19.74 -11.54
C PHE A 138 -13.28 -20.01 -10.63
N HIS A 139 -13.80 -18.99 -9.93
CA HIS A 139 -15.03 -19.12 -9.16
C HIS A 139 -16.22 -19.31 -10.09
N ASP A 140 -16.32 -18.51 -11.16
CA ASP A 140 -17.43 -18.59 -12.13
C ASP A 140 -17.45 -19.96 -12.85
N LEU A 141 -16.27 -20.52 -13.16
CA LEU A 141 -16.15 -21.86 -13.77
C LEU A 141 -16.43 -23.03 -12.81
N ALA A 142 -16.41 -22.79 -11.49
CA ALA A 142 -16.64 -23.83 -10.47
C ALA A 142 -18.08 -23.85 -9.94
N VAL A 143 -18.91 -22.90 -10.38
CA VAL A 143 -20.32 -22.74 -9.97
C VAL A 143 -21.29 -23.17 -11.10
N GLU A 144 -20.78 -23.49 -12.30
CA GLU A 144 -21.48 -24.19 -13.38
C GLU A 144 -21.36 -25.72 -13.27
#